data_AF-A0A7Y2JQK1-F1
#
_entry.id   AF-A0A7Y2JQK1-F1
#
_cell.length_a   1.000
_cell.length_b   1.000
_cell.length_c   1.000
_cell.angle_alpha   90.00
_cell.angle_beta   90.00
_cell.angle_gamma   90.00
#
_symmetry.space_group_name_H-M   'P 1'
#
loop_
_entity.id
_entity.type
_entity.pdbx_description
1 polymer ?
#
loop_
_entity_poly.entity_id
_entity_poly.type
_entity_poly.pdbx_seq_one_letter_code
_entity_poly.pdbx_strand_id
1 'polypeptide(L)'
;MELFRALAVLAEHPREETAALAQLLKLGRAPSATEYSDLFLFQLYPYASVYLGAEGMLGGEAADRVAGFWRAIGQTVPKELDHLATLLGLYARLGDLQTSEPADDRRSALGRARAALLFEHLLCWLPVFLEKAIEIGPPSYVEWGRLLRSALLDEAASFEAPERLPLHLREAPGLLDGSDGSHEVQVALLAPVRCGIILTRSDLHRAGRDLGLGVRAGERRFVLNALLEQDPAAVMEWLAGEAGNWIGRHRSYSDALGPIATFWADRAAAMARFASQWSHPANT
;
A
#
# COMPACT_ATOMS: atom_id res chain seq x y z
N MET A 1 1.85 19.34 -10.97
CA MET A 1 1.04 18.26 -11.56
C MET A 1 1.84 17.35 -12.49
N GLU A 2 2.68 17.90 -13.37
CA GLU A 2 3.57 17.10 -14.25
C GLU A 2 4.42 16.05 -13.53
N LEU A 3 4.92 16.35 -12.33
CA LEU A 3 5.65 15.39 -11.51
C LEU A 3 4.84 14.11 -11.23
N PHE A 4 3.57 14.24 -10.82
CA PHE A 4 2.71 13.09 -10.56
C PHE A 4 2.42 12.28 -11.83
N ARG A 5 2.27 12.94 -12.99
CA ARG A 5 2.12 12.23 -14.28
C ARG A 5 3.38 11.44 -14.63
N ALA A 6 4.55 12.07 -14.51
CA ALA A 6 5.82 11.42 -14.79
C ALA A 6 6.06 10.22 -13.86
N LEU A 7 5.77 10.36 -12.56
CA LEU A 7 5.87 9.28 -11.58
C LEU A 7 4.82 8.17 -11.82
N ALA A 8 3.63 8.51 -12.32
CA ALA A 8 2.60 7.54 -12.68
C ALA A 8 3.05 6.63 -13.84
N VAL A 9 3.66 7.19 -14.88
CA VAL A 9 4.17 6.41 -16.03
C VAL A 9 5.23 5.40 -15.59
N LEU A 10 6.04 5.72 -14.58
CA LEU A 10 7.04 4.80 -14.03
C LEU A 10 6.44 3.65 -13.22
N ALA A 11 5.15 3.74 -12.84
CA ALA A 11 4.40 2.64 -12.23
C ALA A 11 3.67 1.77 -13.27
N GLU A 12 3.85 2.02 -14.56
CA GLU A 12 3.35 1.20 -15.67
C GLU A 12 4.46 0.37 -16.31
N HIS A 13 4.10 -0.61 -17.13
CA HIS A 13 5.09 -1.44 -17.83
C HIS A 13 6.03 -0.55 -18.65
N PRO A 14 7.37 -0.66 -18.47
CA PRO A 14 8.34 0.22 -19.13
C PRO A 14 8.16 0.27 -20.66
N ARG A 15 8.27 1.48 -21.20
CA ARG A 15 8.25 1.82 -22.63
C ARG A 15 9.44 2.71 -22.96
N GLU A 16 9.60 3.10 -24.23
CA GLU A 16 10.69 3.98 -24.67
C GLU A 16 10.75 5.31 -23.87
N GLU A 17 9.57 5.86 -23.56
CA GLU A 17 9.41 7.12 -22.82
C GLU A 17 9.90 7.04 -21.36
N THR A 18 9.88 5.84 -20.75
CA THR A 18 10.30 5.58 -19.36
C THR A 18 11.74 6.00 -19.14
N ALA A 19 12.62 5.82 -20.14
CA ALA A 19 14.03 6.17 -20.02
C ALA A 19 14.25 7.68 -19.92
N ALA A 20 13.55 8.45 -20.77
CA ALA A 20 13.60 9.91 -20.75
C ALA A 20 13.06 10.48 -19.43
N LEU A 21 11.95 9.92 -18.91
CA LEU A 21 11.38 10.33 -17.63
C LEU A 21 12.30 10.02 -16.44
N ALA A 22 12.90 8.83 -16.41
CA ALA A 22 13.83 8.46 -15.34
C ALA A 22 15.05 9.41 -15.31
N GLN A 23 15.57 9.79 -16.48
CA GLN A 23 16.65 10.77 -16.59
C GLN A 23 16.21 12.17 -16.12
N LEU A 24 15.05 12.64 -16.58
CA LEU A 24 14.49 13.95 -16.20
C LEU A 24 14.30 14.07 -14.68
N LEU A 25 13.77 13.01 -14.06
CA LEU A 25 13.52 12.93 -12.63
C LEU A 25 14.79 12.56 -11.82
N LYS A 26 15.93 12.37 -12.49
CA LYS A 26 17.23 12.02 -11.88
C LYS A 26 17.19 10.74 -11.04
N LEU A 27 16.43 9.74 -11.49
CA LEU A 27 16.25 8.45 -10.80
C LEU A 27 17.38 7.45 -11.10
N GLY A 28 18.42 7.89 -11.80
CA GLY A 28 19.49 7.03 -12.29
C GLY A 28 19.07 6.25 -13.53
N ARG A 29 19.33 4.93 -13.54
CA ARG A 29 18.96 4.05 -14.65
C ARG A 29 17.44 3.85 -14.66
N ALA A 30 16.83 3.89 -15.84
CA ALA A 30 15.42 3.53 -16.00
C ALA A 30 15.14 2.08 -15.56
N PRO A 31 13.99 1.82 -14.92
CA PRO A 31 13.61 0.45 -14.59
C PRO A 31 13.46 -0.39 -15.87
N SER A 32 14.01 -1.59 -15.86
CA SER A 32 13.83 -2.57 -16.93
C SER A 32 12.47 -3.27 -16.81
N ALA A 33 12.02 -3.91 -17.90
CA ALA A 33 10.79 -4.71 -17.89
C ALA A 33 10.84 -5.88 -16.89
N THR A 34 12.03 -6.47 -16.68
CA THR A 34 12.26 -7.50 -15.66
C THR A 34 12.09 -6.93 -14.26
N GLU A 35 12.73 -5.80 -13.96
CA GLU A 35 12.59 -5.12 -12.66
C GLU A 35 11.15 -4.70 -12.37
N TYR A 36 10.42 -4.22 -13.38
CA TYR A 36 8.99 -3.94 -13.29
C TYR A 36 8.20 -5.19 -12.94
N SER A 37 8.43 -6.29 -13.68
CA SER A 37 7.70 -7.54 -13.47
C SER A 37 7.98 -8.13 -12.09
N ASP A 38 9.25 -8.16 -11.70
CA ASP A 38 9.68 -8.66 -10.40
C ASP A 38 9.03 -7.87 -9.26
N LEU A 39 9.04 -6.54 -9.33
CA LEU A 39 8.45 -5.71 -8.28
C LEU A 39 6.92 -5.72 -8.32
N PHE A 40 6.31 -5.28 -9.42
CA PHE A 40 4.88 -4.95 -9.47
C PHE A 40 3.97 -6.09 -9.92
N LEU A 41 4.49 -7.15 -10.53
CA LEU A 41 3.68 -8.32 -10.93
C LEU A 41 3.84 -9.52 -10.00
N PHE A 42 4.94 -9.63 -9.26
CA PHE A 42 5.22 -10.77 -8.40
C PHE A 42 5.34 -10.46 -6.90
N GLN A 43 5.70 -9.24 -6.52
CA GLN A 43 5.94 -8.90 -5.11
C GLN A 43 4.90 -7.92 -4.55
N LEU A 44 4.58 -6.86 -5.29
CA LEU A 44 3.92 -5.68 -4.77
C LEU A 44 2.96 -5.07 -5.80
N TYR A 45 1.78 -5.68 -5.94
CA TYR A 45 0.76 -5.26 -6.92
C TYR A 45 0.34 -3.80 -6.73
N PRO A 46 0.43 -2.92 -7.73
CA PRO A 46 0.19 -1.48 -7.58
C PRO A 46 -1.31 -1.11 -7.63
N TYR A 47 -2.17 -1.83 -6.90
CA TYR A 47 -3.62 -1.60 -6.84
C TYR A 47 -4.07 -1.38 -5.40
N ALA A 48 -4.86 -0.33 -5.14
CA ALA A 48 -5.29 0.03 -3.80
C ALA A 48 -6.08 -1.10 -3.10
N SER A 49 -6.89 -1.86 -3.85
CA SER A 49 -7.68 -2.98 -3.33
C SER A 49 -6.85 -4.06 -2.64
N VAL A 50 -5.62 -4.32 -3.10
CA VAL A 50 -4.72 -5.30 -2.49
C VAL A 50 -4.31 -4.90 -1.07
N TYR A 51 -4.28 -3.61 -0.77
CA TYR A 51 -3.83 -3.09 0.52
C TYR A 51 -4.98 -2.71 1.45
N LEU A 52 -6.13 -2.33 0.88
CA LEU A 52 -7.30 -1.84 1.61
C LEU A 52 -8.43 -2.87 1.73
N GLY A 53 -8.43 -3.91 0.90
CA GLY A 53 -9.42 -4.97 0.95
C GLY A 53 -9.19 -5.94 2.10
N ALA A 54 -10.27 -6.41 2.73
CA ALA A 54 -10.23 -7.36 3.85
C ALA A 54 -9.55 -8.69 3.50
N GLU A 55 -9.57 -9.07 2.23
CA GLU A 55 -8.95 -10.30 1.70
C GLU A 55 -7.52 -10.08 1.19
N GLY A 56 -7.08 -8.81 1.05
CA GLY A 56 -5.80 -8.46 0.45
C GLY A 56 -5.67 -8.81 -1.04
N MET A 57 -6.78 -8.87 -1.77
CA MET A 57 -6.87 -9.28 -3.18
C MET A 57 -7.31 -8.14 -4.09
N LEU A 58 -7.14 -8.31 -5.41
CA LEU A 58 -7.63 -7.35 -6.41
C LEU A 58 -9.16 -7.31 -6.45
N GLY A 59 -9.72 -6.11 -6.51
CA GLY A 59 -11.16 -5.90 -6.62
C GLY A 59 -11.87 -5.75 -5.28
N GLY A 60 -13.10 -6.27 -5.21
CA GLY A 60 -13.96 -6.21 -4.03
C GLY A 60 -14.39 -4.80 -3.63
N GLU A 61 -14.84 -4.65 -2.39
CA GLU A 61 -15.42 -3.39 -1.89
C GLU A 61 -14.46 -2.20 -1.98
N ALA A 62 -13.15 -2.44 -1.81
CA ALA A 62 -12.15 -1.38 -1.92
C ALA A 62 -12.10 -0.81 -3.35
N ALA A 63 -12.10 -1.67 -4.38
CA ALA A 63 -12.20 -1.21 -5.76
C ALA A 63 -13.55 -0.53 -6.02
N ASP A 64 -14.66 -1.05 -5.49
CA ASP A 64 -15.99 -0.45 -5.67
C ASP A 64 -16.10 0.96 -5.08
N ARG A 65 -15.46 1.22 -3.93
CA ARG A 65 -15.40 2.57 -3.35
C ARG A 65 -14.63 3.55 -4.24
N VAL A 66 -13.51 3.11 -4.81
CA VAL A 66 -12.75 3.93 -5.77
C VAL A 66 -13.59 4.17 -7.03
N ALA A 67 -14.30 3.16 -7.55
CA ALA A 67 -15.23 3.31 -8.67
C ALA A 67 -16.36 4.30 -8.34
N GLY A 68 -16.86 4.29 -7.10
CA GLY A 68 -17.81 5.26 -6.57
C GLY A 68 -17.28 6.69 -6.65
N PHE A 69 -16.02 6.91 -6.29
CA PHE A 69 -15.38 8.22 -6.41
C PHE A 69 -15.33 8.70 -7.88
N TRP A 70 -14.90 7.86 -8.81
CA TRP A 70 -14.90 8.16 -10.26
C TRP A 70 -16.28 8.62 -10.74
N ARG A 71 -17.35 7.91 -10.36
CA ARG A 71 -18.73 8.27 -10.71
C ARG A 71 -19.16 9.58 -10.05
N ALA A 72 -18.80 9.79 -8.78
CA ALA A 72 -19.17 10.99 -8.02
C ALA A 72 -18.58 12.27 -8.63
N ILE A 73 -17.39 12.20 -9.21
CA ILE A 73 -16.76 13.31 -9.93
C ILE A 73 -17.18 13.39 -11.42
N GLY A 74 -18.17 12.59 -11.83
CA GLY A 74 -18.72 12.60 -13.19
C GLY A 74 -17.76 12.07 -14.27
N GLN A 75 -16.78 11.23 -13.90
CA GLN A 75 -15.85 10.63 -14.85
C GLN A 75 -16.27 9.18 -15.18
N THR A 76 -15.92 8.73 -16.38
CA THR A 76 -16.04 7.31 -16.75
C THR A 76 -15.08 6.48 -15.90
N VAL A 77 -15.57 5.39 -15.31
CA VAL A 77 -14.74 4.46 -14.53
C VAL A 77 -13.82 3.69 -15.50
N PRO A 78 -12.49 3.81 -15.37
CA PRO A 78 -11.57 3.07 -16.24
C PRO A 78 -11.47 1.61 -15.80
N LYS A 79 -10.87 0.74 -16.64
CA LYS A 79 -10.71 -0.69 -16.34
C LYS A 79 -9.84 -0.93 -15.09
N GLU A 80 -8.75 -0.18 -14.97
CA GLU A 80 -7.80 -0.26 -13.86
C GLU A 80 -8.01 0.90 -12.89
N LEU A 81 -9.23 0.98 -12.36
CA LEU A 81 -9.75 2.13 -11.59
C LEU A 81 -8.97 2.47 -10.32
N ASP A 82 -8.37 1.49 -9.67
CA ASP A 82 -7.62 1.62 -8.41
C ASP A 82 -6.13 1.34 -8.58
N HIS A 83 -5.65 1.22 -9.82
CA HIS A 83 -4.23 1.15 -10.12
C HIS A 83 -3.53 2.48 -9.79
N LEU A 84 -2.32 2.40 -9.24
CA LEU A 84 -1.53 3.54 -8.79
C LEU A 84 -1.38 4.61 -9.89
N ALA A 85 -0.98 4.19 -11.10
CA ALA A 85 -0.79 5.12 -12.21
C ALA A 85 -2.10 5.84 -12.59
N THR A 86 -3.23 5.12 -12.57
CA THR A 86 -4.55 5.67 -12.86
C THR A 86 -4.95 6.73 -11.83
N LEU A 87 -4.75 6.44 -10.54
CA LEU A 87 -5.09 7.36 -9.45
C LEU A 87 -4.20 8.61 -9.46
N LEU A 88 -2.89 8.47 -9.70
CA LEU A 88 -1.96 9.60 -9.83
C LEU A 88 -2.27 10.44 -11.09
N GLY A 89 -2.63 9.79 -12.19
CA GLY A 89 -3.08 10.47 -13.41
C GLY A 89 -4.35 11.29 -13.18
N LEU A 90 -5.34 10.72 -12.47
CA LEU A 90 -6.55 11.44 -12.07
C LEU A 90 -6.19 12.63 -11.16
N TYR A 91 -5.31 12.42 -10.18
CA TYR A 91 -4.87 13.45 -9.25
C TYR A 91 -4.28 14.64 -9.99
N ALA A 92 -3.33 14.38 -10.91
CA ALA A 92 -2.72 15.40 -11.73
C ALA A 92 -3.75 16.12 -12.64
N ARG A 93 -4.73 15.40 -13.17
CA ARG A 93 -5.80 15.99 -14.00
C ARG A 93 -6.69 16.93 -13.20
N LEU A 94 -7.10 16.54 -11.98
CA LEU A 94 -7.89 17.40 -11.10
C LEU A 94 -7.14 18.68 -10.72
N GLY A 95 -5.83 18.59 -10.48
CA GLY A 95 -5.00 19.77 -10.20
C GLY A 95 -4.92 20.76 -11.37
N ASP A 96 -4.80 20.28 -12.60
CA ASP A 96 -4.80 21.14 -13.79
C ASP A 96 -6.16 21.79 -14.01
N LEU A 97 -7.24 21.01 -13.91
CA LEU A 97 -8.60 21.53 -14.01
C LEU A 97 -8.82 22.64 -12.99
N GLN A 98 -8.44 22.41 -11.73
CA GLN A 98 -8.54 23.42 -10.68
C GLN A 98 -7.75 24.69 -11.02
N THR A 99 -6.53 24.55 -11.51
CA THR A 99 -5.66 25.70 -11.85
C THR A 99 -6.25 26.52 -13.00
N SER A 100 -6.84 25.86 -13.99
CA SER A 100 -7.43 26.49 -15.17
C SER A 100 -8.85 27.05 -14.95
N GLU A 101 -9.52 26.68 -13.85
CA GLU A 101 -10.93 27.01 -13.62
C GLU A 101 -11.08 28.47 -13.15
N PRO A 102 -11.75 29.35 -13.93
CA PRO A 102 -11.93 30.75 -13.56
C PRO A 102 -12.96 30.96 -12.43
N ALA A 103 -13.99 30.11 -12.33
CA ALA A 103 -15.06 30.31 -11.35
C ALA A 103 -14.66 29.79 -9.96
N ASP A 104 -14.67 30.66 -8.95
CA ASP A 104 -14.19 30.34 -7.60
C ASP A 104 -14.92 29.16 -6.95
N ASP A 105 -16.24 29.06 -7.11
CA ASP A 105 -17.03 27.95 -6.57
C ASP A 105 -16.62 26.59 -7.16
N ARG A 106 -16.39 26.57 -8.48
CA ARG A 106 -16.03 25.36 -9.23
C ARG A 106 -14.58 24.98 -8.97
N ARG A 107 -13.68 25.97 -8.88
CA ARG A 107 -12.29 25.79 -8.42
C ARG A 107 -12.25 25.20 -7.02
N SER A 108 -13.08 25.70 -6.11
CA SER A 108 -13.17 25.20 -4.73
C SER A 108 -13.71 23.76 -4.68
N ALA A 109 -14.71 23.43 -5.51
CA ALA A 109 -15.21 22.07 -5.63
C ALA A 109 -14.13 21.10 -6.15
N LEU A 110 -13.34 21.51 -7.15
CA LEU A 110 -12.20 20.73 -7.65
C LEU A 110 -11.12 20.55 -6.57
N GLY A 111 -10.84 21.59 -5.78
CA GLY A 111 -9.93 21.50 -4.64
C GLY A 111 -10.38 20.48 -3.60
N ARG A 112 -11.68 20.46 -3.25
CA ARG A 112 -12.24 19.44 -2.35
C ARG A 112 -12.17 18.03 -2.95
N ALA A 113 -12.47 17.87 -4.24
CA ALA A 113 -12.35 16.58 -4.92
C ALA A 113 -10.88 16.09 -4.93
N ARG A 114 -9.92 16.99 -5.15
CA ARG A 114 -8.49 16.70 -5.12
C ARG A 114 -8.03 16.28 -3.72
N ALA A 115 -8.43 17.02 -2.68
CA ALA A 115 -8.16 16.65 -1.29
C ALA A 115 -8.77 15.28 -0.93
N ALA A 116 -10.02 15.04 -1.33
CA ALA A 116 -10.68 13.75 -1.12
C ALA A 116 -9.93 12.60 -1.81
N LEU A 117 -9.54 12.75 -3.09
CA LEU A 117 -8.74 11.75 -3.78
C LEU A 117 -7.40 11.49 -3.06
N LEU A 118 -6.73 12.54 -2.60
CA LEU A 118 -5.45 12.44 -1.90
C LEU A 118 -5.60 11.63 -0.61
N PHE A 119 -6.50 12.02 0.29
CA PHE A 119 -6.60 11.38 1.60
C PHE A 119 -7.38 10.06 1.58
N GLU A 120 -8.49 9.99 0.84
CA GLU A 120 -9.37 8.82 0.84
C GLU A 120 -8.86 7.68 -0.05
N HIS A 121 -8.05 7.96 -1.07
CA HIS A 121 -7.71 6.97 -2.10
C HIS A 121 -6.22 6.85 -2.45
N LEU A 122 -5.37 7.78 -2.00
CA LEU A 122 -3.91 7.67 -2.16
C LEU A 122 -3.22 7.46 -0.80
N LEU A 123 -3.27 8.45 0.09
CA LEU A 123 -2.51 8.44 1.35
C LEU A 123 -2.97 7.39 2.35
N CYS A 124 -4.17 6.84 2.20
CA CYS A 124 -4.68 5.78 3.07
C CYS A 124 -3.95 4.44 2.92
N TRP A 125 -3.19 4.22 1.83
CA TRP A 125 -2.43 2.97 1.60
C TRP A 125 -1.04 3.20 0.98
N LEU A 126 -0.89 4.24 0.17
CA LEU A 126 0.29 4.44 -0.66
C LEU A 126 1.59 4.63 0.15
N PRO A 127 1.63 5.34 1.29
CA PRO A 127 2.83 5.40 2.12
C PRO A 127 3.31 4.01 2.57
N VAL A 128 2.38 3.13 2.95
CA VAL A 128 2.69 1.74 3.36
C VAL A 128 3.25 0.94 2.19
N PHE A 129 2.62 1.05 1.02
CA PHE A 129 3.13 0.47 -0.22
C PHE A 129 4.54 0.96 -0.55
N LEU A 130 4.77 2.28 -0.46
CA LEU A 130 6.06 2.89 -0.80
C LEU A 130 7.17 2.48 0.16
N GLU A 131 6.90 2.33 1.46
CA GLU A 131 7.87 1.75 2.40
C GLU A 131 8.34 0.38 1.94
N LYS A 132 7.40 -0.50 1.54
CA LYS A 132 7.78 -1.82 1.04
C LYS A 132 8.50 -1.73 -0.31
N ALA A 133 8.03 -0.89 -1.24
CA ALA A 133 8.67 -0.70 -2.53
C ALA A 133 10.12 -0.20 -2.40
N ILE A 134 10.39 0.71 -1.45
CA ILE A 134 11.73 1.23 -1.13
C ILE A 134 12.59 0.15 -0.47
N GLU A 135 12.00 -0.73 0.33
CA GLU A 135 12.73 -1.81 1.01
C GLU A 135 13.20 -2.92 0.05
N ILE A 136 12.36 -3.35 -0.89
CA ILE A 136 12.64 -4.51 -1.74
C ILE A 136 12.93 -4.17 -3.20
N GLY A 137 12.72 -2.91 -3.60
CA GLY A 137 12.84 -2.47 -4.98
C GLY A 137 14.30 -2.38 -5.45
N PRO A 138 14.55 -2.54 -6.76
CA PRO A 138 15.83 -2.20 -7.35
C PRO A 138 16.10 -0.68 -7.24
N PRO A 139 17.36 -0.23 -7.39
CA PRO A 139 17.74 1.16 -7.14
C PRO A 139 16.86 2.23 -7.81
N SER A 140 16.40 1.99 -9.03
CA SER A 140 15.51 2.91 -9.75
C SER A 140 14.14 3.09 -9.06
N TYR A 141 13.57 2.00 -8.53
CA TYR A 141 12.30 2.05 -7.79
C TYR A 141 12.46 2.55 -6.36
N VAL A 142 13.64 2.40 -5.77
CA VAL A 142 13.98 3.03 -4.48
C VAL A 142 13.92 4.55 -4.61
N GLU A 143 14.61 5.12 -5.61
CA GLU A 143 14.61 6.57 -5.84
C GLU A 143 13.23 7.08 -6.27
N TRP A 144 12.54 6.36 -7.15
CA TRP A 144 11.15 6.66 -7.52
C TRP A 144 10.23 6.69 -6.30
N GLY A 145 10.31 5.67 -5.45
CA GLY A 145 9.45 5.55 -4.27
C GLY A 145 9.70 6.68 -3.27
N ARG A 146 10.97 7.06 -3.06
CA ARG A 146 11.35 8.21 -2.22
C ARG A 146 10.82 9.53 -2.77
N LEU A 147 10.95 9.75 -4.08
CA LEU A 147 10.47 10.96 -4.74
C LEU A 147 8.95 11.06 -4.70
N LEU A 148 8.24 9.97 -5.00
CA LEU A 148 6.78 9.92 -4.94
C LEU A 148 6.27 10.14 -3.51
N ARG A 149 6.91 9.51 -2.51
CA ARG A 149 6.59 9.73 -1.10
C ARG A 149 6.74 11.21 -0.74
N SER A 150 7.88 11.82 -1.05
CA SER A 150 8.13 13.24 -0.73
C SER A 150 7.07 14.13 -1.37
N ALA A 151 6.80 13.95 -2.66
CA ALA A 151 5.81 14.74 -3.39
C ALA A 151 4.40 14.62 -2.80
N LEU A 152 4.00 13.42 -2.36
CA LEU A 152 2.69 13.19 -1.74
C LEU A 152 2.58 13.85 -0.36
N LEU A 153 3.63 13.81 0.45
CA LEU A 153 3.63 14.44 1.77
C LEU A 153 3.65 15.98 1.66
N ASP A 154 4.44 16.52 0.72
CA ASP A 154 4.45 17.95 0.42
C ASP A 154 3.07 18.43 -0.06
N GLU A 155 2.41 17.62 -0.88
CA GLU A 155 1.06 17.88 -1.34
C GLU A 155 0.04 17.82 -0.19
N ALA A 156 0.17 16.84 0.71
CA ALA A 156 -0.69 16.71 1.89
C ALA A 156 -0.63 17.95 2.79
N ALA A 157 0.57 18.53 2.95
CA ALA A 157 0.78 19.75 3.74
C ALA A 157 0.08 21.00 3.16
N SER A 158 -0.37 20.94 1.89
CA SER A 158 -1.14 22.02 1.26
C SER A 158 -2.63 21.97 1.58
N PHE A 159 -3.10 20.94 2.30
CA PHE A 159 -4.48 20.75 2.70
C PHE A 159 -4.62 20.71 4.21
N GLU A 160 -5.80 21.06 4.70
CA GLU A 160 -6.19 20.74 6.06
C GLU A 160 -6.33 19.23 6.21
N ALA A 161 -5.78 18.67 7.29
CA ALA A 161 -5.89 17.25 7.56
C ALA A 161 -7.36 16.86 7.75
N PRO A 162 -7.80 15.72 7.20
CA PRO A 162 -9.19 15.31 7.34
C PRO A 162 -9.53 15.02 8.81
N GLU A 163 -10.65 15.57 9.29
CA GLU A 163 -11.15 15.36 10.67
C GLU A 163 -11.44 13.89 10.99
N ARG A 164 -11.75 13.09 9.96
CA ARG A 164 -12.10 11.68 10.07
C ARG A 164 -11.14 10.83 9.28
N LEU A 165 -10.79 9.68 9.84
CA LEU A 165 -10.05 8.63 9.14
C LEU A 165 -10.74 8.25 7.83
N PRO A 166 -10.03 7.99 6.71
CA PRO A 166 -10.62 7.54 5.45
C PRO A 166 -11.61 6.39 5.59
N LEU A 167 -12.65 6.38 4.75
CA LEU A 167 -13.73 5.38 4.80
C LEU A 167 -13.20 3.95 4.68
N HIS A 168 -12.23 3.73 3.78
CA HIS A 168 -11.56 2.44 3.61
C HIS A 168 -10.98 1.88 4.92
N LEU A 169 -10.41 2.75 5.74
CA LEU A 169 -9.77 2.35 7.00
C LEU A 169 -10.78 2.26 8.14
N ARG A 170 -11.83 3.11 8.14
CA ARG A 170 -12.91 3.05 9.15
C ARG A 170 -13.69 1.74 9.07
N GLU A 171 -13.91 1.22 7.87
CA GLU A 171 -14.68 -0.01 7.64
C GLU A 171 -13.80 -1.26 7.58
N ALA A 172 -12.48 -1.12 7.71
CA ALA A 172 -11.57 -2.25 7.67
C ALA A 172 -11.79 -3.19 8.88
N PRO A 173 -11.96 -4.50 8.66
CA PRO A 173 -12.16 -5.45 9.75
C PRO A 173 -10.92 -5.56 10.64
N GLY A 174 -11.11 -6.06 11.87
CA GLY A 174 -10.06 -6.46 12.81
C GLY A 174 -9.04 -7.43 12.23
N LEU A 175 -7.95 -7.71 12.96
CA LEU A 175 -7.07 -8.82 12.61
C LEU A 175 -7.85 -10.14 12.72
N LEU A 176 -8.27 -10.54 13.91
CA LEU A 176 -9.09 -11.73 14.21
C LEU A 176 -9.91 -11.47 15.47
N ASP A 177 -11.01 -12.19 15.66
CA ASP A 177 -11.88 -12.09 16.86
C ASP A 177 -11.72 -13.28 17.83
N GLY A 178 -10.90 -14.28 17.46
CA GLY A 178 -10.54 -15.41 18.31
C GLY A 178 -11.42 -16.66 18.15
N SER A 179 -12.47 -16.58 17.32
CA SER A 179 -13.31 -17.74 16.92
C SER A 179 -12.98 -18.28 15.53
N ASP A 180 -11.98 -17.69 14.89
CA ASP A 180 -11.66 -17.85 13.48
C ASP A 180 -10.94 -19.17 13.15
N GLY A 181 -11.32 -19.78 12.02
CA GLY A 181 -10.64 -20.97 11.48
C GLY A 181 -9.26 -20.66 10.91
N SER A 182 -8.44 -21.70 10.68
CA SER A 182 -7.07 -21.55 10.15
C SER A 182 -6.98 -20.82 8.82
N HIS A 183 -8.00 -20.93 7.96
CA HIS A 183 -8.07 -20.19 6.71
C HIS A 183 -8.19 -18.67 6.94
N GLU A 184 -9.02 -18.28 7.90
CA GLU A 184 -9.28 -16.87 8.22
C GLU A 184 -8.06 -16.21 8.85
N VAL A 185 -7.31 -16.96 9.68
CA VAL A 185 -5.99 -16.53 10.17
C VAL A 185 -5.07 -16.19 8.99
N GLN A 186 -4.96 -17.06 7.99
CA GLN A 186 -4.08 -16.83 6.84
C GLN A 186 -4.49 -15.59 6.03
N VAL A 187 -5.79 -15.40 5.80
CA VAL A 187 -6.31 -14.23 5.11
C VAL A 187 -5.97 -12.96 5.90
N ALA A 188 -6.23 -12.96 7.20
CA ALA A 188 -5.93 -11.84 8.09
C ALA A 188 -4.44 -11.46 8.10
N LEU A 189 -3.55 -12.46 8.11
CA LEU A 189 -2.09 -12.25 8.10
C LEU A 189 -1.58 -11.66 6.79
N LEU A 190 -2.25 -11.93 5.66
CA LEU A 190 -1.84 -11.51 4.32
C LEU A 190 -2.57 -10.26 3.81
N ALA A 191 -3.60 -9.79 4.52
CA ALA A 191 -4.36 -8.58 4.20
C ALA A 191 -3.77 -7.37 4.94
N PRO A 192 -3.08 -6.44 4.26
CA PRO A 192 -2.35 -5.36 4.93
C PRO A 192 -3.24 -4.51 5.84
N VAL A 193 -4.45 -4.15 5.40
CA VAL A 193 -5.38 -3.34 6.20
C VAL A 193 -5.75 -3.97 7.55
N ARG A 194 -5.64 -5.30 7.68
CA ARG A 194 -5.97 -6.06 8.89
C ARG A 194 -4.77 -6.22 9.81
N CYS A 195 -3.62 -6.59 9.26
CA CYS A 195 -2.40 -6.89 10.03
C CYS A 195 -1.42 -5.72 10.15
N GLY A 196 -1.62 -4.65 9.39
CA GLY A 196 -0.79 -3.46 9.42
C GLY A 196 0.58 -3.63 8.77
N ILE A 197 0.84 -4.75 8.10
CA ILE A 197 2.12 -5.04 7.44
C ILE A 197 1.92 -5.50 6.01
N ILE A 198 2.92 -5.29 5.15
CA ILE A 198 2.96 -5.92 3.84
C ILE A 198 3.95 -7.07 3.90
N LEU A 199 3.45 -8.29 3.67
CA LEU A 199 4.25 -9.50 3.49
C LEU A 199 4.33 -9.85 2.01
N THR A 200 5.52 -9.77 1.46
CA THR A 200 5.78 -10.17 0.06
C THR A 200 6.29 -11.61 -0.01
N ARG A 201 6.42 -12.13 -1.23
CA ARG A 201 7.05 -13.45 -1.42
C ARG A 201 8.52 -13.42 -0.99
N SER A 202 9.24 -12.34 -1.26
CA SER A 202 10.65 -12.22 -0.84
C SER A 202 10.79 -12.20 0.68
N ASP A 203 9.84 -11.61 1.41
CA ASP A 203 9.79 -11.64 2.89
C ASP A 203 9.62 -13.07 3.42
N LEU A 204 8.68 -13.84 2.86
CA LEU A 204 8.47 -15.23 3.28
C LEU A 204 9.66 -16.15 2.94
N HIS A 205 10.32 -15.91 1.79
CA HIS A 205 11.57 -16.59 1.48
C HIS A 205 12.71 -16.20 2.43
N ARG A 206 12.73 -14.95 2.93
CA ARG A 206 13.67 -14.52 3.98
C ARG A 206 13.38 -15.24 5.29
N ALA A 207 12.12 -15.28 5.73
CA ALA A 207 11.70 -16.00 6.93
C ALA A 207 12.17 -17.46 6.92
N GLY A 208 11.97 -18.18 5.81
CA GLY A 208 12.44 -19.56 5.71
C GLY A 208 13.96 -19.71 5.82
N ARG A 209 14.76 -18.77 5.28
CA ARG A 209 16.22 -18.80 5.46
C ARG A 209 16.61 -18.50 6.90
N ASP A 210 16.02 -17.47 7.50
CA ASP A 210 16.36 -17.02 8.86
C ASP A 210 16.04 -18.11 9.90
N LEU A 211 14.95 -18.86 9.68
CA LEU A 211 14.47 -19.92 10.57
C LEU A 211 15.01 -21.31 10.20
N GLY A 212 15.77 -21.44 9.10
CA GLY A 212 16.24 -22.74 8.61
C GLY A 212 15.14 -23.68 8.10
N LEU A 213 13.99 -23.14 7.67
CA LEU A 213 12.83 -23.88 7.16
C LEU A 213 12.88 -24.04 5.64
N GLY A 214 12.29 -25.13 5.13
CA GLY A 214 12.18 -25.36 3.70
C GLY A 214 11.16 -24.42 3.05
N VAL A 215 11.56 -23.65 2.04
CA VAL A 215 10.66 -22.78 1.29
C VAL A 215 10.24 -23.44 -0.02
N ARG A 216 8.94 -23.57 -0.25
CA ARG A 216 8.39 -24.07 -1.51
C ARG A 216 8.16 -22.93 -2.50
N ALA A 217 8.32 -23.19 -3.80
CA ALA A 217 7.92 -22.24 -4.82
C ALA A 217 6.39 -22.16 -4.90
N GLY A 218 5.84 -20.95 -4.98
CA GLY A 218 4.41 -20.73 -5.11
C GLY A 218 3.99 -19.30 -4.76
N GLU A 219 2.68 -19.08 -4.74
CA GLU A 219 2.09 -17.82 -4.27
C GLU A 219 2.30 -17.63 -2.77
N ARG A 220 2.30 -16.37 -2.32
CA ARG A 220 2.55 -15.97 -0.93
C ARG A 220 1.78 -16.79 0.11
N ARG A 221 0.49 -17.07 -0.13
CA ARG A 221 -0.36 -17.86 0.77
C ARG A 221 0.13 -19.29 0.93
N PHE A 222 0.51 -19.93 -0.18
CA PHE A 222 1.04 -21.29 -0.14
C PHE A 222 2.38 -21.34 0.61
N VAL A 223 3.24 -20.35 0.41
CA VAL A 223 4.52 -20.26 1.11
C VAL A 223 4.32 -20.06 2.61
N LEU A 224 3.45 -19.13 3.02
CA LEU A 224 3.15 -18.90 4.44
C LEU A 224 2.61 -20.17 5.11
N ASN A 225 1.70 -20.88 4.45
CA ASN A 225 1.13 -22.12 4.99
C ASN A 225 2.19 -23.20 5.16
N ALA A 226 3.06 -23.38 4.17
CA ALA A 226 4.14 -24.35 4.25
C ALA A 226 5.14 -24.03 5.38
N LEU A 227 5.36 -22.75 5.69
CA LEU A 227 6.19 -22.35 6.83
C LEU A 227 5.49 -22.63 8.16
N LEU A 228 4.21 -22.24 8.29
CA LEU A 228 3.41 -22.49 9.50
C LEU A 228 3.19 -23.98 9.78
N GLU A 229 3.13 -24.83 8.75
CA GLU A 229 3.06 -26.29 8.90
C GLU A 229 4.36 -26.91 9.45
N GLN A 230 5.51 -26.27 9.20
CA GLN A 230 6.81 -26.77 9.66
C GLN A 230 7.11 -26.33 11.09
N ASP A 231 6.97 -25.03 11.39
CA ASP A 231 7.18 -24.49 12.73
C ASP A 231 6.30 -23.25 12.94
N PRO A 232 5.07 -23.42 13.46
CA PRO A 232 4.16 -22.30 13.63
C PRO A 232 4.66 -21.31 14.69
N ALA A 233 5.32 -21.77 15.76
CA ALA A 233 5.77 -20.89 16.82
C ALA A 233 6.89 -19.96 16.35
N ALA A 234 7.91 -20.50 15.68
CA ALA A 234 9.02 -19.71 15.15
C ALA A 234 8.58 -18.73 14.06
N VAL A 235 7.64 -19.13 13.19
CA VAL A 235 7.10 -18.25 12.14
C VAL A 235 6.28 -17.11 12.75
N MET A 236 5.46 -17.37 13.76
CA MET A 236 4.70 -16.32 14.44
C MET A 236 5.62 -15.37 15.21
N GLU A 237 6.68 -15.87 15.86
CA GLU A 237 7.69 -15.01 16.49
C GLU A 237 8.39 -14.10 15.47
N TRP A 238 8.76 -14.65 14.30
CA TRP A 238 9.33 -13.87 13.20
C TRP A 238 8.36 -12.80 12.70
N LEU A 239 7.08 -13.13 12.53
CA LEU A 239 6.03 -12.18 12.15
C LEU A 239 5.81 -11.09 13.21
N ALA A 240 5.95 -11.40 14.50
CA ALA A 240 5.89 -10.41 15.57
C ALA A 240 7.03 -9.39 15.44
N GLY A 241 8.24 -9.86 15.12
CA GLY A 241 9.39 -8.99 14.84
C GLY A 241 9.17 -8.08 13.63
N GLU A 242 8.66 -8.62 12.52
CA GLU A 242 8.30 -7.84 11.34
C GLU A 242 7.25 -6.77 11.67
N ALA A 243 6.19 -7.15 12.39
CA ALA A 243 5.18 -6.20 12.85
C ALA A 243 5.76 -5.10 13.74
N GLY A 244 6.70 -5.44 14.63
CA GLY A 244 7.45 -4.47 15.43
C GLY A 244 8.18 -3.42 14.58
N ASN A 245 8.85 -3.85 13.52
CA ASN A 245 9.53 -2.94 12.58
C ASN A 245 8.55 -1.99 11.88
N TRP A 246 7.40 -2.50 11.47
CA TRP A 246 6.36 -1.72 10.81
C TRP A 246 5.71 -0.66 11.71
N ILE A 247 5.55 -0.92 13.02
CA ILE A 247 5.07 0.10 13.97
C ILE A 247 5.94 1.36 13.90
N GLY A 248 7.27 1.20 13.88
CA GLY A 248 8.22 2.30 13.76
C GLY A 248 8.06 3.06 12.44
N ARG A 249 7.93 2.34 11.33
CA ARG A 249 7.70 2.93 10.00
C ARG A 249 6.42 3.76 9.97
N HIS A 250 5.31 3.22 10.48
CA HIS A 250 4.02 3.92 10.52
C HIS A 250 4.07 5.19 11.38
N ARG A 251 4.68 5.10 12.56
CA ARG A 251 4.85 6.25 13.46
C ARG A 251 5.71 7.37 12.87
N SER A 252 6.60 7.07 11.94
CA SER A 252 7.39 8.10 11.24
C SER A 252 6.52 9.06 10.40
N TYR A 253 5.28 8.66 10.09
CA TYR A 253 4.31 9.48 9.36
C TYR A 253 3.30 10.20 10.26
N SER A 254 3.39 10.08 11.59
CA SER A 254 2.38 10.63 12.50
C SER A 254 2.16 12.13 12.33
N ASP A 255 3.22 12.91 12.11
CA ASP A 255 3.11 14.36 11.94
C ASP A 255 2.40 14.74 10.63
N ALA A 256 2.65 13.98 9.55
CA ALA A 256 2.12 14.29 8.23
C ALA A 256 0.72 13.71 7.98
N LEU A 257 0.43 12.53 8.54
CA LEU A 257 -0.77 11.73 8.21
C LEU A 257 -1.69 11.48 9.40
N GLY A 258 -1.28 11.87 10.62
CA GLY A 258 -2.11 11.86 11.83
C GLY A 258 -2.87 10.54 12.03
N PRO A 259 -4.22 10.56 11.97
CA PRO A 259 -5.04 9.37 12.19
C PRO A 259 -4.74 8.19 11.26
N ILE A 260 -4.31 8.44 10.01
CA ILE A 260 -3.96 7.36 9.06
C ILE A 260 -2.73 6.60 9.57
N ALA A 261 -1.68 7.32 9.97
CA ALA A 261 -0.47 6.72 10.52
C ALA A 261 -0.76 5.94 11.80
N THR A 262 -1.58 6.50 12.69
CA THR A 262 -2.02 5.82 13.92
C THR A 262 -2.78 4.54 13.63
N PHE A 263 -3.72 4.56 12.69
CA PHE A 263 -4.44 3.36 12.27
C PHE A 263 -3.49 2.23 11.88
N TRP A 264 -2.54 2.49 10.98
CA TRP A 264 -1.60 1.48 10.51
C TRP A 264 -0.67 0.98 11.62
N ALA A 265 -0.20 1.88 12.49
CA ALA A 265 0.61 1.51 13.65
C ALA A 265 -0.16 0.61 14.63
N ASP A 266 -1.44 0.88 14.88
CA ASP A 266 -2.29 0.10 15.77
C ASP A 266 -2.56 -1.30 15.21
N ARG A 267 -2.73 -1.43 13.89
CA ARG A 267 -2.85 -2.72 13.19
C ARG A 267 -1.60 -3.57 13.33
N ALA A 268 -0.43 -2.98 13.07
CA ALA A 268 0.85 -3.66 13.25
C ALA A 268 1.08 -4.05 14.73
N ALA A 269 0.70 -3.19 15.68
CA ALA A 269 0.79 -3.51 17.10
C ALA A 269 -0.16 -4.65 17.52
N ALA A 270 -1.37 -4.70 16.96
CA ALA A 270 -2.30 -5.80 17.18
C ALA A 270 -1.73 -7.12 16.63
N MET A 271 -1.14 -7.08 15.43
CA MET A 271 -0.46 -8.23 14.83
C MET A 271 0.72 -8.72 15.67
N ALA A 272 1.58 -7.82 16.15
CA ALA A 272 2.71 -8.19 16.99
C ALA A 272 2.26 -8.89 18.29
N ARG A 273 1.20 -8.38 18.94
CA ARG A 273 0.62 -8.99 20.15
C ARG A 273 0.02 -10.36 19.86
N PHE A 274 -0.81 -10.46 18.81
CA PHE A 274 -1.43 -11.71 18.41
C PHE A 274 -0.36 -12.79 18.14
N ALA A 275 0.66 -12.45 17.36
CA ALA A 275 1.71 -13.38 16.99
C ALA A 275 2.58 -13.83 18.17
N SER A 276 2.87 -12.92 19.11
CA SER A 276 3.60 -13.25 20.35
C SER A 276 2.80 -14.14 21.31
N GLN A 277 1.46 -14.01 21.33
CA GLN A 277 0.60 -14.86 22.15
C GLN A 277 0.45 -16.25 21.53
N TRP A 278 0.48 -16.35 20.20
CA TRP A 278 0.42 -17.62 19.49
C TRP A 278 1.68 -18.47 19.70
N SER A 279 2.87 -17.86 19.73
CA SER A 279 4.12 -18.58 19.97
C SER A 279 4.27 -19.09 21.42
N HIS A 280 3.50 -18.51 22.35
CA HIS A 280 3.47 -18.90 23.76
C HIS A 280 2.02 -19.16 24.19
N PRO A 281 1.38 -20.26 23.72
CA PRO A 281 0.08 -20.63 24.25
C PRO A 281 0.25 -20.78 25.76
N ALA A 282 -0.50 -20.00 26.54
CA ALA A 282 -0.47 -20.12 27.99
C ALA A 282 -0.65 -21.60 28.34
N ASN A 283 0.31 -22.17 29.08
CA ASN A 283 0.17 -23.51 29.64
C ASN A 283 -1.09 -23.52 30.52
N THR A 284 -2.22 -23.94 29.95
CA THR A 284 -3.45 -24.32 30.66
C THR A 284 -3.57 -25.83 30.67
#